data_AF-A0A523XTC9-F1
#
_entry.id   AF-A0A523XTC9-F1
#
_cell.length_a   1.000
_cell.length_b   1.000
_cell.length_c   1.000
_cell.angle_alpha   90.00
_cell.angle_beta   90.00
_cell.angle_gamma   90.00
#
_symmetry.space_group_name_H-M   'P 1'
#
loop_
_entity.id
_entity.type
_entity.pdbx_description
1 polymer ?
#
loop_
_entity_poly.entity_id
_entity_poly.type
_entity_poly.pdbx_seq_one_letter_code
_entity_poly.pdbx_strand_id
1 'polypeptide(L)'
;MTGKRITDNLNDLLGVLPPEITQKIYQINRHDDLLEVILDLGRVPTARYIDAEVALSEQEIQRENIDYVVKRIGEFDDDNRAGMERTLHRIAAIRNRHNHIVGLTCRVGRAVYGTIDIIQDLISSGKSLLLVGRPGVGKTTMLREAARILAEGKRVVIVDTSNEIAGDGDVPHPA
;
A
#
# COMPACT_ATOMS: atom_id res chain seq x y z
N MET A 1 -4.27 0.05 -27.97
CA MET A 1 -5.08 0.44 -26.79
C MET A 1 -4.79 -0.53 -25.68
N THR A 2 -3.75 -0.28 -24.90
CA THR A 2 -3.43 -1.04 -23.69
C THR A 2 -4.25 -0.42 -22.56
N GLY A 3 -5.28 -1.15 -22.10
CA GLY A 3 -6.18 -0.66 -21.06
C GLY A 3 -5.46 -0.40 -19.74
N LYS A 4 -5.95 0.59 -18.99
CA LYS A 4 -5.50 0.89 -17.62
C LYS A 4 -5.61 -0.38 -16.77
N ARG A 5 -4.49 -0.90 -16.29
CA ARG A 5 -4.44 -2.07 -15.40
C ARG A 5 -4.10 -1.60 -14.00
N ILE A 6 -4.87 -2.03 -13.00
CA ILE A 6 -4.57 -1.80 -11.59
C ILE A 6 -4.10 -3.14 -11.03
N THR A 7 -2.96 -3.15 -10.36
CA THR A 7 -2.51 -4.28 -9.54
C THR A 7 -2.34 -3.80 -8.12
N ASP A 8 -2.91 -4.51 -7.18
CA ASP A 8 -2.90 -4.10 -5.78
C ASP A 8 -2.54 -5.22 -4.82
N ASN A 9 -2.32 -6.46 -5.28
CA ASN A 9 -1.91 -7.58 -4.44
C ASN A 9 -2.78 -7.75 -3.18
N LEU A 10 -4.05 -7.32 -3.24
CA LEU A 10 -4.89 -7.17 -2.04
C LEU A 10 -4.98 -8.44 -1.20
N ASN A 11 -4.98 -9.62 -1.83
CA ASN A 11 -5.02 -10.90 -1.14
C ASN A 11 -3.82 -11.11 -0.19
N ASP A 12 -2.65 -10.56 -0.52
CA ASP A 12 -1.47 -10.62 0.34
C ASP A 12 -1.76 -9.86 1.65
N LEU A 13 -2.27 -8.63 1.55
CA LEU A 13 -2.67 -7.84 2.72
C LEU A 13 -3.80 -8.53 3.52
N LEU A 14 -4.83 -9.03 2.85
CA LEU A 14 -5.92 -9.72 3.53
C LEU A 14 -5.46 -11.03 4.21
N GLY A 15 -4.40 -11.65 3.71
CA GLY A 15 -3.79 -12.83 4.31
C GLY A 15 -3.09 -12.58 5.65
N VAL A 16 -2.71 -11.32 5.95
CA VAL A 16 -2.10 -10.97 7.24
C VAL A 16 -3.11 -10.54 8.31
N LEU A 17 -4.34 -10.22 7.89
CA LEU A 17 -5.42 -9.79 8.80
C LEU A 17 -6.10 -10.99 9.49
N PRO A 18 -6.74 -10.77 10.66
CA PRO A 18 -7.51 -11.83 11.32
C PRO A 18 -8.62 -12.39 10.41
N PRO A 19 -8.89 -13.72 10.42
CA PRO A 19 -9.78 -14.36 9.45
C PRO A 19 -11.19 -13.77 9.42
N GLU A 20 -11.74 -13.39 10.58
CA GLU A 20 -13.07 -12.78 10.68
C GLU A 20 -13.15 -11.42 9.95
N ILE A 21 -12.07 -10.63 10.04
CA ILE A 21 -11.96 -9.33 9.38
C ILE A 21 -11.88 -9.52 7.87
N THR A 22 -11.01 -10.43 7.44
CA THR A 22 -10.84 -10.78 6.03
C THR A 22 -12.13 -11.30 5.42
N GLN A 23 -12.83 -12.19 6.11
CA GLN A 23 -14.12 -12.73 5.65
C GLN A 23 -15.16 -11.61 5.49
N LYS A 24 -15.22 -10.66 6.43
CA LYS A 24 -16.16 -9.53 6.32
C LYS A 24 -15.84 -8.62 5.13
N ILE A 25 -14.57 -8.35 4.87
CA ILE A 25 -14.15 -7.57 3.69
C ILE A 25 -14.59 -8.26 2.40
N TYR A 26 -14.39 -9.58 2.29
CA TYR A 26 -14.86 -10.36 1.14
C TYR A 26 -16.38 -10.31 0.96
N GLN A 27 -17.15 -10.32 2.06
CA GLN A 27 -18.62 -10.21 2.00
C GLN A 27 -19.09 -8.84 1.52
N ILE A 28 -18.37 -7.76 1.87
CA ILE A 28 -18.70 -6.41 1.41
C ILE A 28 -18.48 -6.29 -0.10
N ASN A 29 -17.50 -7.03 -0.66
CA ASN A 29 -17.26 -7.15 -2.10
C ASN A 29 -17.00 -5.80 -2.80
N ARG A 30 -16.29 -4.89 -2.13
CA ARG A 30 -15.88 -3.56 -2.64
C ARG A 30 -14.36 -3.39 -2.67
N HIS A 31 -13.65 -4.42 -3.14
CA HIS A 31 -12.18 -4.49 -3.05
C HIS A 31 -11.46 -3.33 -3.74
N ASP A 32 -11.95 -2.88 -4.89
CA ASP A 32 -11.35 -1.79 -5.66
C ASP A 32 -11.41 -0.44 -4.92
N ASP A 33 -12.41 -0.26 -4.06
CA ASP A 33 -12.64 0.96 -3.29
C ASP A 33 -11.95 0.95 -1.92
N LEU A 34 -11.46 -0.20 -1.46
CA LEU A 34 -10.89 -0.34 -0.11
C LEU A 34 -9.59 0.45 0.01
N LEU A 35 -9.52 1.40 0.93
CA LEU A 35 -8.33 2.23 1.15
C LEU A 35 -7.49 1.72 2.32
N GLU A 36 -8.13 1.45 3.45
CA GLU A 36 -7.45 1.12 4.71
C GLU A 36 -8.29 0.16 5.55
N VAL A 37 -7.62 -0.66 6.36
CA VAL A 37 -8.21 -1.45 7.44
C VAL A 37 -7.57 -1.04 8.75
N ILE A 38 -8.39 -0.70 9.75
CA ILE A 38 -7.97 -0.12 11.02
C ILE A 38 -8.32 -1.10 12.15
N LEU A 39 -7.32 -1.42 12.97
CA LEU A 39 -7.42 -2.32 14.10
C LEU A 39 -6.85 -1.63 15.34
N ASP A 40 -7.68 -0.97 16.13
CA ASP A 40 -7.27 -0.25 17.34
C ASP A 40 -7.78 -0.99 18.58
N LEU A 41 -6.90 -1.24 19.55
CA LEU A 41 -7.24 -1.95 20.80
C LEU A 41 -8.40 -1.26 21.52
N GLY A 42 -9.45 -2.02 21.85
CA GLY A 42 -10.67 -1.52 22.49
C GLY A 42 -11.58 -0.69 21.56
N ARG A 43 -11.46 -0.87 20.24
CA ARG A 43 -12.36 -0.28 19.25
C ARG A 43 -12.85 -1.31 18.25
N VAL A 44 -14.01 -1.07 17.66
CA VAL A 44 -14.50 -1.91 16.56
C VAL A 44 -13.59 -1.75 15.33
N PRO A 45 -13.19 -2.85 14.68
CA PRO A 45 -12.35 -2.79 13.49
C PRO A 45 -13.12 -2.13 12.35
N THR A 46 -12.44 -1.30 11.56
CA THR A 46 -13.09 -0.46 10.54
C THR A 46 -12.34 -0.54 9.21
N ALA A 47 -13.07 -0.69 8.11
CA ALA A 47 -12.54 -0.50 6.77
C ALA A 47 -12.92 0.90 6.26
N ARG A 48 -11.95 1.62 5.71
CA ARG A 48 -12.18 2.85 4.95
C ARG A 48 -12.26 2.54 3.47
N TYR A 49 -13.31 3.01 2.83
CA TYR A 49 -13.51 3.02 1.38
C TYR A 49 -13.44 4.45 0.87
N ILE A 50 -13.43 4.63 -0.46
CA ILE A 50 -13.38 5.96 -1.11
C ILE A 50 -14.49 6.91 -0.61
N ASP A 51 -15.67 6.38 -0.31
CA ASP A 51 -16.88 7.14 -0.02
C ASP A 51 -17.48 6.89 1.37
N ALA A 52 -16.94 5.91 2.13
CA ALA A 52 -17.56 5.46 3.38
C ALA A 52 -16.56 4.78 4.32
N GLU A 53 -16.92 4.71 5.60
CA GLU A 53 -16.29 3.83 6.58
C GLU A 53 -17.28 2.75 6.99
N VAL A 54 -16.80 1.51 7.14
CA VAL A 54 -17.65 0.35 7.46
C VAL A 54 -17.04 -0.43 8.60
N ALA A 55 -17.81 -0.68 9.65
CA ALA A 55 -17.41 -1.57 10.74
C ALA A 55 -17.31 -3.02 10.23
N LEU A 56 -16.21 -3.69 10.60
CA LEU A 56 -15.89 -5.05 10.17
C LEU A 56 -16.32 -6.10 11.20
N SER A 57 -16.63 -5.68 12.42
CA SER A 57 -17.16 -6.52 13.51
C SER A 57 -17.96 -5.65 14.48
N GLU A 58 -18.84 -6.28 15.25
CA GLU A 58 -19.48 -5.67 16.43
C GLU A 58 -18.59 -5.80 17.67
N GLN A 59 -17.61 -6.70 17.65
CA GLN A 59 -16.66 -6.90 18.74
C GLN A 59 -15.48 -5.94 18.61
N GLU A 60 -15.03 -5.43 19.75
CA GLU A 60 -13.82 -4.62 19.83
C GLU A 60 -12.56 -5.48 19.60
N ILE A 61 -11.56 -4.87 18.98
CA ILE A 61 -10.23 -5.45 18.79
C ILE A 61 -9.57 -5.70 20.13
N GLN A 62 -9.12 -6.93 20.32
CA GLN A 62 -8.35 -7.39 21.46
C GLN A 62 -6.86 -7.47 21.11
N ARG A 63 -6.03 -7.70 22.13
CA ARG A 63 -4.57 -7.74 21.97
C ARG A 63 -4.15 -8.86 21.01
N GLU A 64 -4.86 -9.98 21.05
CA GLU A 64 -4.64 -11.16 20.23
C GLU A 64 -4.83 -10.86 18.74
N ASN A 65 -5.78 -9.99 18.38
CA ASN A 65 -5.99 -9.60 16.98
C ASN A 65 -4.81 -8.78 16.45
N ILE A 66 -4.25 -7.87 17.28
CA ILE A 66 -3.06 -7.09 16.91
C ILE A 66 -1.84 -8.00 16.79
N ASP A 67 -1.61 -8.85 17.79
CA ASP A 67 -0.48 -9.78 17.82
C ASP A 67 -0.54 -10.77 16.63
N TYR A 68 -1.74 -11.18 16.21
CA TYR A 68 -1.95 -12.00 15.01
C TYR A 68 -1.36 -11.36 13.76
N VAL A 69 -1.58 -10.06 13.57
CA VAL A 69 -1.14 -9.31 12.39
C VAL A 69 0.37 -9.04 12.47
N VAL A 70 0.85 -8.57 13.63
CA VAL A 70 2.27 -8.28 13.86
C VAL A 70 3.15 -9.50 13.58
N LYS A 71 2.73 -10.68 14.04
CA LYS A 71 3.46 -11.94 13.80
C LYS A 71 3.62 -12.30 12.32
N ARG A 72 2.73 -11.80 11.44
CA ARG A 72 2.72 -12.11 10.00
C ARG A 72 3.44 -11.08 9.14
N ILE A 73 3.51 -9.83 9.60
CA ILE A 73 4.18 -8.75 8.87
C ILE A 73 5.68 -8.72 9.17
N GLY A 74 6.08 -9.01 10.40
CA GLY A 74 7.48 -8.96 10.83
C GLY A 74 7.81 -7.69 11.61
N GLU A 75 8.99 -7.12 11.36
CA GLU A 75 9.48 -5.95 12.10
C GLU A 75 8.96 -4.63 11.51
N PHE A 76 8.78 -3.65 12.40
CA PHE A 76 8.47 -2.27 12.02
C PHE A 76 9.75 -1.45 12.07
N ASP A 77 9.90 -0.54 11.12
CA ASP A 77 11.01 0.41 11.05
C ASP A 77 10.92 1.50 12.14
N ASP A 78 11.89 2.42 12.12
CA ASP A 78 11.98 3.55 13.04
C ASP A 78 10.79 4.53 12.92
N ASP A 79 10.07 4.53 11.80
CA ASP A 79 8.86 5.31 11.54
C ASP A 79 7.57 4.57 11.97
N ASN A 80 7.70 3.42 12.65
CA ASN A 80 6.61 2.52 13.00
C ASN A 80 5.82 2.02 11.80
N ARG A 81 6.50 1.80 10.67
CA ARG A 81 5.91 1.28 9.44
C ARG A 81 6.52 -0.07 9.11
N ALA A 82 5.73 -0.89 8.44
CA ALA A 82 6.17 -2.13 7.86
C ALA A 82 5.57 -2.25 6.46
N GLY A 83 6.42 -2.65 5.52
CA GLY A 83 6.01 -3.06 4.19
C GLY A 83 5.65 -4.53 4.14
N MET A 84 5.09 -4.95 3.02
CA MET A 84 5.05 -6.37 2.66
C MET A 84 5.85 -6.57 1.38
N GLU A 85 6.76 -7.55 1.38
CA GLU A 85 7.59 -7.88 0.22
C GLU A 85 6.77 -7.95 -1.06
N ARG A 86 7.32 -7.42 -2.16
CA ARG A 86 6.71 -7.45 -3.50
C ARG A 86 5.36 -6.71 -3.60
N THR A 87 4.94 -5.97 -2.58
CA THR A 87 3.70 -5.18 -2.61
C THR A 87 3.97 -3.70 -2.36
N LEU A 88 2.94 -2.86 -2.55
CA LEU A 88 2.94 -1.45 -2.13
C LEU A 88 2.13 -1.24 -0.83
N HIS A 89 1.70 -2.32 -0.18
CA HIS A 89 0.96 -2.22 1.07
C HIS A 89 1.85 -1.69 2.18
N ARG A 90 1.22 -0.92 3.07
CA ARG A 90 1.92 -0.35 4.22
C ARG A 90 1.08 -0.52 5.47
N ILE A 91 1.72 -0.98 6.54
CA ILE A 91 1.10 -1.14 7.83
C ILE A 91 1.80 -0.20 8.80
N ALA A 92 1.03 0.73 9.37
CA ALA A 92 1.53 1.63 10.41
C ALA A 92 1.09 1.13 11.78
N ALA A 93 2.02 1.05 12.72
CA ALA A 93 1.76 0.72 14.11
C ALA A 93 1.57 1.98 14.95
N ILE A 94 0.52 1.96 15.79
CA ILE A 94 0.32 2.93 16.86
C ILE A 94 0.88 2.30 18.13
N ARG A 95 1.82 3.00 18.79
CA ARG A 95 2.42 2.53 20.04
C ARG A 95 2.02 3.39 21.22
N ASN A 96 1.88 2.77 22.39
CA ASN A 96 1.70 3.48 23.64
C ASN A 96 3.05 3.96 24.22
N ARG A 97 3.01 4.64 25.38
CA ARG A 97 4.23 5.16 26.06
C ARG A 97 5.22 4.09 26.54
N HIS A 98 4.81 2.82 26.53
CA HIS A 98 5.65 1.68 26.86
C HIS A 98 6.12 0.94 25.60
N ASN A 99 6.01 1.56 24.41
CA ASN A 99 6.35 1.01 23.10
C ASN A 99 5.55 -0.25 22.68
N HIS A 100 4.47 -0.58 23.38
CA HIS A 100 3.59 -1.66 22.95
C HIS A 100 2.72 -1.19 21.79
N ILE A 101 2.61 -2.03 20.75
CA ILE A 101 1.66 -1.81 19.66
C ILE A 101 0.23 -1.95 20.22
N VAL A 102 -0.56 -0.91 20.03
CA VAL A 102 -1.96 -0.81 20.50
C VAL A 102 -2.93 -0.48 19.36
N GLY A 103 -2.42 -0.29 18.15
CA GLY A 103 -3.26 -0.13 16.96
C GLY A 103 -2.47 -0.37 15.68
N LEU A 104 -3.17 -0.71 14.61
CA LEU A 104 -2.63 -0.94 13.28
C LEU A 104 -3.50 -0.25 12.23
N THR A 105 -2.87 0.48 11.30
CA THR A 105 -3.51 0.98 10.09
C THR A 105 -2.87 0.31 8.87
N CYS A 106 -3.63 -0.59 8.25
CA CYS A 106 -3.22 -1.37 7.09
C CYS A 106 -3.73 -0.69 5.81
N ARG A 107 -2.84 -0.04 5.07
CA ARG A 107 -3.19 0.71 3.85
C ARG A 107 -2.99 -0.14 2.60
N VAL A 108 -3.99 -0.12 1.73
CA VAL A 108 -3.96 -0.79 0.44
C VAL A 108 -3.09 0.01 -0.54
N GLY A 109 -1.95 -0.56 -0.94
CA GLY A 109 -1.11 0.00 -1.99
C GLY A 109 -1.61 -0.45 -3.36
N ARG A 110 -1.66 0.47 -4.32
CA ARG A 110 -2.08 0.17 -5.69
C ARG A 110 -1.07 0.70 -6.70
N ALA A 111 -0.71 -0.13 -7.67
CA ALA A 111 -0.01 0.27 -8.87
C ALA A 111 -1.01 0.44 -10.02
N VAL A 112 -0.89 1.53 -10.75
CA VAL A 112 -1.71 1.84 -11.92
C VAL A 112 -0.77 1.89 -13.13
N TYR A 113 -1.11 1.16 -14.18
CA TYR A 113 -0.32 1.08 -15.41
C TYR A 113 -1.04 1.66 -16.61
N GLY A 114 -0.26 1.99 -17.65
CA GLY A 114 -0.74 2.50 -18.93
C GLY A 114 -1.06 4.00 -18.92
N THR A 115 -0.56 4.73 -17.92
CA THR A 115 -0.71 6.20 -17.83
C THR A 115 0.42 6.95 -18.52
N ILE A 116 1.53 6.27 -18.74
CA ILE A 116 2.78 6.83 -19.24
C ILE A 116 2.81 7.12 -20.74
N ASP A 117 1.91 6.51 -21.52
CA ASP A 117 1.85 6.61 -22.98
C ASP A 117 1.81 8.06 -23.47
N ILE A 118 1.22 8.96 -22.68
CA ILE A 118 1.06 10.39 -22.99
C ILE A 118 2.39 11.14 -22.99
N ILE A 119 3.39 10.66 -22.25
CA ILE A 119 4.71 11.30 -22.08
C ILE A 119 5.88 10.37 -22.42
N GLN A 120 5.61 9.29 -23.16
CA GLN A 120 6.59 8.28 -23.53
C GLN A 120 7.74 8.87 -24.35
N ASP A 121 7.42 9.76 -25.29
CA ASP A 121 8.38 10.49 -26.12
C ASP A 121 9.35 11.34 -25.27
N LEU A 122 8.82 12.02 -24.25
CA LEU A 122 9.61 12.82 -23.30
C LEU A 122 10.56 11.95 -22.48
N ILE A 123 10.08 10.81 -21.96
CA ILE A 123 10.90 9.87 -21.17
C ILE A 123 12.01 9.27 -22.03
N SER A 124 11.67 8.87 -23.26
CA SER A 124 12.62 8.27 -24.20
C SER A 124 13.62 9.28 -24.79
N SER A 125 13.36 10.59 -24.67
CA SER A 125 14.23 11.65 -25.21
C SER A 125 15.62 11.72 -24.60
N GLY A 126 15.82 11.12 -23.41
CA GLY A 126 17.08 11.18 -22.66
C GLY A 126 17.34 12.53 -21.97
N LYS A 127 16.41 13.48 -22.05
CA LYS A 127 16.47 14.75 -21.32
C LYS A 127 16.04 14.56 -19.87
N SER A 128 16.51 15.45 -19.00
CA SER A 128 16.00 15.55 -17.63
C SER A 128 14.54 16.02 -17.63
N LEU A 129 13.69 15.33 -16.88
CA LEU A 129 12.27 15.64 -16.75
C LEU A 129 11.92 15.90 -15.27
N LEU A 130 11.12 16.93 -15.02
CA LEU A 130 10.56 17.23 -13.71
C LEU A 130 9.03 17.17 -13.78
N LEU A 131 8.41 16.33 -12.96
CA LEU A 131 6.96 16.24 -12.84
C LEU A 131 6.47 17.10 -11.66
N VAL A 132 5.70 18.13 -11.95
CA VAL A 132 5.15 19.07 -10.93
C VAL A 132 3.64 18.98 -10.90
N GLY A 133 3.07 19.03 -9.70
CA GLY A 133 1.63 19.01 -9.51
C GLY A 133 1.25 18.84 -8.04
N ARG A 134 -0.02 19.14 -7.71
CA ARG A 134 -0.55 19.02 -6.34
C ARG A 134 -0.36 17.61 -5.76
N PRO A 135 -0.40 17.43 -4.43
CA PRO A 135 -0.47 16.09 -3.84
C PRO A 135 -1.60 15.25 -4.45
N GLY A 136 -1.38 13.94 -4.63
CA GLY A 136 -2.41 13.01 -5.13
C GLY A 136 -2.68 13.00 -6.65
N VAL A 137 -2.03 13.84 -7.45
CA VAL A 137 -2.29 13.90 -8.92
C VAL A 137 -1.61 12.80 -9.75
N GLY A 138 -1.01 11.79 -9.12
CA GLY A 138 -0.40 10.65 -9.83
C GLY A 138 1.07 10.82 -10.27
N LYS A 139 1.80 11.79 -9.70
CA LYS A 139 3.24 12.00 -10.01
C LYS A 139 4.08 10.73 -9.79
N THR A 140 3.95 10.14 -8.61
CA THR A 140 4.67 8.91 -8.22
C THR A 140 4.30 7.73 -9.13
N THR A 141 3.03 7.63 -9.52
CA THR A 141 2.57 6.63 -10.49
C THR A 141 3.29 6.76 -11.82
N MET A 142 3.39 7.99 -12.36
CA MET A 142 4.12 8.22 -13.62
C MET A 142 5.62 7.93 -13.48
N LEU A 143 6.25 8.30 -12.36
CA LEU A 143 7.67 8.02 -12.11
C LEU A 143 7.94 6.51 -12.05
N ARG A 144 7.06 5.74 -11.40
CA ARG A 144 7.16 4.28 -11.32
C ARG A 144 7.10 3.66 -12.72
N GLU A 145 6.14 4.07 -13.55
CA GLU A 145 6.05 3.57 -14.93
C GLU A 145 7.24 3.99 -15.79
N ALA A 146 7.72 5.24 -15.65
CA ALA A 146 8.91 5.70 -16.36
C ALA A 146 10.14 4.86 -16.01
N ALA A 147 10.34 4.57 -14.72
CA ALA A 147 11.45 3.74 -14.25
C ALA A 147 11.37 2.32 -14.82
N ARG A 148 10.18 1.70 -14.81
CA ARG A 148 9.93 0.38 -15.41
C ARG A 148 10.35 0.32 -16.88
N ILE A 149 9.89 1.28 -17.68
CA ILE A 149 10.19 1.33 -19.12
C ILE A 149 11.67 1.60 -19.38
N LEU A 150 12.27 2.53 -18.63
CA LEU A 150 13.69 2.84 -18.79
C LEU A 150 14.58 1.63 -18.41
N ALA A 151 14.16 0.83 -17.42
CA ALA A 151 14.90 -0.33 -16.95
C ALA A 151 14.99 -1.48 -17.98
N GLU A 152 14.12 -1.51 -19.00
CA GLU A 152 14.17 -2.52 -20.06
C GLU A 152 15.45 -2.42 -20.92
N GLY A 153 16.04 -1.22 -21.03
CA GLY A 153 17.22 -0.97 -21.86
C GLY A 153 18.35 -0.17 -21.19
N LYS A 154 18.15 0.32 -19.96
CA LYS A 154 19.12 1.15 -19.25
C LYS A 154 19.30 0.67 -17.81
N ARG A 155 20.45 0.98 -17.23
CA ARG A 155 20.64 0.88 -15.78
C ARG A 155 19.93 2.06 -15.13
N VAL A 156 18.88 1.78 -14.37
CA VAL A 156 18.10 2.79 -13.65
C VAL A 156 18.44 2.71 -12.17
N VAL A 157 18.71 3.86 -11.57
CA VAL A 157 18.90 4.01 -10.12
C VAL A 157 17.78 4.91 -9.61
N ILE A 158 17.09 4.46 -8.57
CA ILE A 158 15.99 5.19 -7.94
C ILE A 158 16.44 5.58 -6.54
N VAL A 159 16.29 6.86 -6.21
CA VAL A 159 16.49 7.38 -4.86
C VAL A 159 15.13 7.85 -4.38
N ASP A 160 14.54 7.10 -3.46
CA ASP A 160 13.21 7.34 -2.94
C ASP A 160 13.27 7.32 -1.41
N THR A 161 12.99 8.46 -0.79
CA THR A 161 13.03 8.62 0.67
C THR A 161 11.73 8.21 1.34
N SER A 162 10.69 7.88 0.58
CA SER A 162 9.36 7.56 1.09
C SER A 162 8.87 6.18 0.67
N ASN A 163 9.73 5.42 -0.02
CA ASN A 163 9.49 4.06 -0.49
C ASN A 163 8.20 3.92 -1.30
N GLU A 164 7.75 4.99 -1.96
CA GLU A 164 6.53 4.95 -2.74
C GLU A 164 6.73 4.23 -4.09
N ILE A 165 7.93 4.22 -4.66
CA ILE A 165 8.18 3.67 -6.00
C ILE A 165 8.27 2.15 -5.96
N ALA A 166 9.17 1.61 -5.14
CA ALA A 166 9.46 0.18 -5.05
C ALA A 166 8.69 -0.56 -3.94
N GLY A 167 8.04 0.18 -3.02
CA GLY A 167 7.45 -0.37 -1.80
C GLY A 167 8.44 -0.42 -0.64
N ASP A 168 7.91 -0.70 0.55
CA ASP A 168 8.63 -0.70 1.83
C ASP A 168 9.38 -2.02 2.12
N GLY A 169 9.27 -3.04 1.27
CA GLY A 169 9.91 -4.35 1.49
C GLY A 169 11.30 -4.48 0.83
N ASP A 170 12.17 -5.33 1.39
CA ASP A 170 13.51 -5.63 0.85
C ASP A 170 13.46 -6.16 -0.60
N VAL A 171 12.41 -6.90 -0.92
CA VAL A 171 12.11 -7.31 -2.29
C VAL A 171 11.10 -6.33 -2.88
N PRO A 172 11.46 -5.59 -3.95
CA PRO A 172 10.62 -4.54 -4.50
C PRO A 172 9.35 -5.11 -5.15
N HIS A 173 8.30 -4.30 -5.21
CA HIS A 173 7.12 -4.59 -6.03
C HIS A 173 7.57 -4.84 -7.49
N PRO A 174 7.03 -5.86 -8.18
CA PRO A 174 7.44 -6.23 -9.55
C PRO A 174 7.04 -5.22 -10.65
N ALA A 175 6.60 -4.01 -10.26
CA ALA A 175 6.10 -2.97 -11.17
C ALA A 175 7.23 -2.13 -11.71
#